data_AF-K3X3R0-F1
#
_entry.id   AF-K3X3R0-F1
#
_cell.length_a   1.000
_cell.length_b   1.000
_cell.length_c   1.000
_cell.angle_alpha   90.00
_cell.angle_beta   90.00
_cell.angle_gamma   90.00
#
_symmetry.space_group_name_H-M   'P 1'
#
loop_
_entity.id
_entity.type
_entity.pdbx_description
1 polymer ?
#
loop_
_entity_poly.entity_id
_entity_poly.type
_entity_poly.pdbx_seq_one_letter_code
_entity_poly.pdbx_strand_id
1 'polypeptide(L)'
;MATRGGLRIGSKTEVIKNLRELLRVARKRSSEKSIQKCQWSQQILSHYRTRQHETSRDKMRAYRSEATDYLMLLNGVQEQRYLWELDAGAEKKLTGQEIVNRSAKRVGLFVPETYADKEDKRVAAEKYLAAKRAKEEAAKKDAPSA
;
A
#
# COMPACT_ATOMS: atom_id res chain seq x y z
N MET A 1 -7.48 58.05 2.56
CA MET A 1 -7.46 56.91 3.50
C MET A 1 -8.19 55.73 2.85
N ALA A 2 -7.46 54.70 2.43
CA ALA A 2 -8.06 53.56 1.73
C ALA A 2 -8.84 52.66 2.71
N THR A 3 -10.14 52.54 2.50
CA THR A 3 -11.04 51.71 3.30
C THR A 3 -10.82 50.23 3.02
N ARG A 4 -10.24 49.55 4.01
CA ARG A 4 -10.48 48.15 4.42
C ARG A 4 -11.02 47.22 3.32
N GLY A 5 -10.18 46.88 2.36
CA GLY A 5 -10.34 45.66 1.59
C GLY A 5 -10.20 44.48 2.54
N GLY A 6 -11.33 43.95 3.02
CA GLY A 6 -11.38 42.73 3.81
C GLY A 6 -10.86 41.58 2.97
N LEU A 7 -9.55 41.31 3.03
CA LEU A 7 -8.94 40.08 2.55
C LEU A 7 -9.77 38.94 3.14
N ARG A 8 -10.54 38.23 2.29
CA ARG A 8 -11.18 36.97 2.63
C ARG A 8 -10.07 35.98 2.95
N ILE A 9 -9.64 35.96 4.20
CA ILE A 9 -8.73 34.94 4.73
C ILE A 9 -9.44 33.62 4.53
N GLY A 10 -9.02 32.83 3.54
CA GLY A 10 -9.49 31.50 3.15
C GLY A 10 -10.99 31.20 3.30
N SER A 11 -11.64 30.86 2.20
CA SER A 11 -13.06 30.50 2.21
C SER A 11 -13.35 29.36 3.21
N LYS A 12 -14.50 29.40 3.89
CA LYS A 12 -15.04 28.29 4.70
C LYS A 12 -14.95 26.95 3.94
N THR A 13 -15.02 26.99 2.61
CA THR A 13 -14.85 25.83 1.73
C THR A 13 -13.48 25.18 1.82
N GLU A 14 -12.40 25.94 1.97
CA GLU A 14 -11.03 25.43 2.10
C GLU A 14 -10.84 24.69 3.42
N VAL A 15 -11.36 25.25 4.52
CA VAL A 15 -11.33 24.61 5.84
C VAL A 15 -12.06 23.26 5.79
N ILE A 16 -13.23 23.23 5.15
CA ILE A 16 -14.00 21.98 4.98
C ILE A 16 -13.26 21.00 4.05
N LYS A 17 -12.62 21.48 2.99
CA LYS A 17 -11.82 20.65 2.08
C LYS A 17 -10.69 19.97 2.83
N ASN A 18 -9.89 20.74 3.57
CA ASN A 18 -8.77 20.21 4.37
C ASN A 18 -9.27 19.21 5.42
N LEU A 19 -10.36 19.52 6.12
CA LEU A 19 -10.98 18.58 7.07
C LEU A 19 -11.38 17.26 6.40
N ARG A 20 -12.03 17.32 5.23
CA ARG A 20 -12.44 16.11 4.49
C ARG A 20 -11.24 15.28 4.06
N GLU A 21 -10.18 15.92 3.58
CA GLU A 21 -8.96 15.23 3.14
C GLU A 21 -8.25 14.58 4.34
N LEU A 22 -8.09 15.30 5.45
CA LEU A 22 -7.52 14.76 6.70
C LEU A 22 -8.29 13.52 7.18
N LEU A 23 -9.63 13.59 7.23
CA LEU A 23 -10.47 12.45 7.63
C LEU A 23 -10.35 11.26 6.66
N ARG A 24 -10.18 11.54 5.36
CA ARG A 24 -10.02 10.49 4.34
C ARG A 24 -8.69 9.76 4.51
N VAL A 25 -7.60 10.50 4.70
CA VAL A 25 -6.27 9.92 4.90
C VAL A 25 -6.19 9.17 6.23
N ALA A 26 -6.75 9.74 7.32
CA ALA A 26 -6.83 9.07 8.60
C ALA A 26 -7.59 7.73 8.51
N ARG A 27 -8.71 7.70 7.77
CA ARG A 27 -9.48 6.45 7.56
C ARG A 27 -8.72 5.41 6.76
N LYS A 28 -8.00 5.79 5.70
CA LYS A 28 -7.17 4.85 4.93
C LYS A 28 -6.12 4.15 5.81
N ARG A 29 -5.69 4.79 6.90
CA ARG A 29 -4.69 4.26 7.84
C ARG A 29 -5.29 3.43 8.97
N SER A 30 -6.54 3.64 9.34
CA SER A 30 -7.19 2.87 10.40
C SER A 30 -7.77 1.56 9.88
N SER A 31 -7.69 0.50 10.67
CA SER A 31 -8.38 -0.78 10.42
C SER A 31 -9.90 -0.67 10.56
N GLU A 32 -10.39 0.39 11.20
CA GLU A 32 -11.79 0.57 11.52
C GLU A 32 -12.58 1.24 10.38
N LYS A 33 -13.73 0.67 10.05
CA LYS A 33 -14.60 1.16 8.96
C LYS A 33 -15.42 2.40 9.33
N SER A 34 -15.65 2.65 10.63
CA SER A 34 -16.49 3.75 11.11
C SER A 34 -15.66 4.94 11.58
N ILE A 35 -16.04 6.15 11.14
CA ILE A 35 -15.45 7.42 11.62
C ILE A 35 -15.58 7.56 13.14
N GLN A 36 -16.69 7.07 13.71
CA GLN A 36 -16.99 7.25 15.12
C GLN A 36 -16.07 6.43 16.03
N LYS A 37 -15.56 5.30 15.52
CA LYS A 37 -14.65 4.43 16.27
C LYS A 37 -13.19 4.85 16.08
N CYS A 38 -12.86 5.38 14.89
CA CYS A 38 -11.50 5.77 14.54
C CYS A 38 -10.97 6.90 15.45
N GLN A 39 -10.07 6.56 16.37
CA GLN A 39 -9.49 7.50 17.35
C GLN A 39 -8.88 8.74 16.68
N TRP A 40 -8.10 8.55 15.61
CA TRP A 40 -7.50 9.65 14.85
C TRP A 40 -8.55 10.58 14.23
N SER A 41 -9.65 10.02 13.71
CA SER A 41 -10.74 10.84 13.17
C SER A 41 -11.45 11.64 14.26
N GLN A 42 -11.64 11.05 15.44
CA GLN A 42 -12.24 11.75 16.59
C GLN A 42 -11.34 12.88 17.10
N GLN A 43 -10.02 12.67 17.16
CA GLN A 43 -9.07 13.72 17.53
C GLN A 43 -9.07 14.88 16.52
N ILE A 44 -9.04 14.59 15.22
CA ILE A 44 -9.13 15.63 14.19
C ILE A 44 -10.44 16.43 14.35
N LEU A 45 -11.56 15.73 14.53
CA LEU A 45 -12.86 16.38 14.75
C LEU A 45 -12.91 17.21 16.03
N SER A 46 -12.29 16.75 17.13
CA SER A 46 -12.27 17.51 18.38
C SER A 46 -11.49 18.81 18.23
N HIS A 47 -10.33 18.80 17.56
CA HIS A 47 -9.55 20.01 17.28
C HIS A 47 -10.33 21.02 16.41
N TYR A 48 -11.07 20.56 15.40
CA TYR A 48 -11.88 21.46 14.56
C TYR A 48 -13.10 22.01 15.31
N ARG A 49 -13.73 21.22 16.17
CA ARG A 49 -14.88 21.65 16.98
C ARG A 49 -14.48 22.68 18.04
N THR A 50 -13.37 22.46 18.74
CA THR A 50 -12.89 23.41 19.78
C THR A 50 -12.50 24.76 19.19
N ARG A 51 -11.96 24.77 17.98
CA ARG A 51 -11.50 25.98 17.28
C ARG A 51 -12.60 26.67 16.45
N GLN A 52 -13.83 26.12 16.40
CA GLN A 52 -14.92 26.62 15.56
C GLN A 52 -15.39 28.03 15.95
N HIS A 53 -15.27 28.38 17.22
CA HIS A 53 -15.73 29.67 17.77
C HIS A 53 -14.60 30.70 17.90
N GLU A 54 -13.40 30.39 17.40
CA GLU A 54 -12.28 31.33 17.43
C GLU A 54 -12.57 32.52 16.51
N THR A 55 -12.44 33.73 17.07
CA THR A 55 -12.76 34.99 16.37
C THR A 55 -11.49 35.76 15.99
N SER A 56 -10.35 35.44 16.61
CA SER A 56 -9.08 36.10 16.30
C SER A 56 -8.57 35.72 14.91
N ARG A 57 -8.27 36.76 14.12
CA ARG A 57 -7.78 36.67 12.74
C ARG A 57 -6.48 35.87 12.64
N ASP A 58 -5.52 36.16 13.52
CA ASP A 58 -4.18 35.59 13.46
C ASP A 58 -4.19 34.13 13.89
N LYS A 59 -4.99 33.80 14.91
CA LYS A 59 -5.18 32.41 15.34
C LYS A 59 -5.86 31.57 14.26
N MET A 60 -6.89 32.11 13.60
CA MET A 60 -7.52 31.42 12.47
C MET A 60 -6.54 31.14 11.33
N ARG A 61 -5.62 32.08 11.05
CA ARG A 61 -4.57 31.87 10.04
C ARG A 61 -3.62 30.76 10.48
N ALA A 62 -3.16 30.79 11.73
CA ALA A 62 -2.26 29.78 12.29
C ALA A 62 -2.87 28.38 12.29
N TYR A 63 -4.15 28.23 12.68
CA TYR A 63 -4.82 26.93 12.67
C TYR A 63 -5.00 26.37 11.26
N ARG A 64 -5.12 27.24 10.25
CA ARG A 64 -5.24 26.82 8.86
C ARG A 64 -3.91 26.41 8.26
N SER A 65 -2.83 27.12 8.57
CA SER A 65 -1.49 26.68 8.19
C SER A 65 -1.17 25.34 8.86
N GLU A 66 -1.41 25.22 10.16
CA GLU A 66 -1.23 23.98 10.92
C GLU A 66 -2.01 22.80 10.31
N ALA A 67 -3.27 23.00 9.94
CA ALA A 67 -4.07 21.97 9.27
C ALA A 67 -3.51 21.56 7.89
N THR A 68 -2.92 22.51 7.16
CA THR A 68 -2.31 22.26 5.85
C THR A 68 -0.99 21.50 6.00
N ASP A 69 -0.18 21.88 6.99
CA ASP A 69 1.07 21.21 7.33
C ASP A 69 0.82 19.75 7.74
N TYR A 70 -0.20 19.50 8.59
CA TYR A 70 -0.61 18.15 8.94
C TYR A 70 -1.06 17.33 7.73
N LEU A 71 -1.79 17.96 6.82
CA LEU A 71 -2.23 17.29 5.59
C LEU A 71 -1.03 16.92 4.71
N MET A 72 -0.07 17.83 4.54
CA MET A 72 1.16 17.54 3.80
C MET A 72 1.96 16.40 4.45
N LEU A 73 2.12 16.42 5.76
CA LEU A 73 2.80 15.35 6.50
C LEU A 73 2.12 14.00 6.30
N LEU A 74 0.79 13.94 6.43
CA LEU A 74 0.04 12.70 6.28
C LEU A 74 0.10 12.16 4.86
N ASN A 75 0.06 13.02 3.85
CA ASN A 75 0.23 12.63 2.45
C ASN A 75 1.66 12.14 2.19
N GLY A 76 2.69 12.78 2.75
CA GLY A 76 4.07 12.35 2.63
C GLY A 76 4.31 10.95 3.20
N VAL A 77 3.74 10.65 4.37
CA VAL A 77 3.80 9.30 4.96
C VAL A 77 3.07 8.27 4.09
N GLN A 78 1.93 8.64 3.51
CA GLN A 78 1.20 7.77 2.59
C GLN A 78 2.02 7.46 1.32
N GLU A 79 2.67 8.48 0.76
CA GLU A 79 3.52 8.33 -0.42
C GLU A 79 4.75 7.47 -0.12
N GLN A 80 5.43 7.69 1.01
CA GLN A 80 6.55 6.83 1.44
C GLN A 80 6.14 5.37 1.55
N ARG A 81 4.96 5.10 2.13
CA ARG A 81 4.44 3.74 2.22
C ARG A 81 4.17 3.15 0.84
N TYR A 82 3.58 3.94 -0.07
CA TYR A 82 3.34 3.50 -1.44
C TYR A 82 4.64 3.18 -2.18
N LEU A 83 5.66 4.05 -2.07
CA LEU A 83 6.99 3.84 -2.63
C LEU A 83 7.67 2.60 -2.01
N TRP A 84 7.60 2.43 -0.70
CA TRP A 84 8.10 1.20 -0.06
C TRP A 84 7.36 -0.05 -0.51
N GLU A 85 6.04 0.01 -0.71
CA GLU A 85 5.27 -1.12 -1.26
C GLU A 85 5.64 -1.41 -2.72
N LEU A 86 6.07 -0.41 -3.50
CA LEU A 86 6.61 -0.59 -4.84
C LEU A 86 8.01 -1.22 -4.80
N ASP A 87 8.91 -0.69 -3.96
CA ASP A 87 10.30 -1.13 -3.87
C ASP A 87 10.42 -2.48 -3.15
N ALA A 88 9.96 -2.58 -1.90
CA ALA A 88 10.02 -3.82 -1.11
C ALA A 88 8.99 -4.88 -1.55
N GLY A 89 7.92 -4.46 -2.23
CA GLY A 89 6.91 -5.38 -2.77
C GLY A 89 7.32 -6.00 -4.10
N ALA A 90 8.18 -5.36 -4.89
CA ALA A 90 8.71 -5.97 -6.11
C ALA A 90 9.53 -7.22 -5.79
N GLU A 91 10.43 -7.14 -4.81
CA GLU A 91 11.29 -8.28 -4.43
C GLU A 91 10.54 -9.42 -3.73
N LYS A 92 9.46 -9.10 -2.99
CA LYS A 92 8.66 -10.11 -2.27
C LYS A 92 7.55 -10.74 -3.12
N LYS A 93 7.04 -10.03 -4.14
CA LYS A 93 5.94 -10.51 -4.99
C LYS A 93 6.42 -11.13 -6.30
N LEU A 94 7.60 -10.77 -6.77
CA LEU A 94 8.16 -11.29 -8.00
C LEU A 94 9.23 -12.32 -7.66
N THR A 95 9.12 -13.50 -8.24
CA THR A 95 10.19 -14.49 -8.25
C THR A 95 11.41 -13.92 -9.00
N GLY A 96 12.62 -14.40 -8.68
CA GLY A 96 13.85 -13.90 -9.31
C GLY A 96 13.81 -13.93 -10.85
N GLN A 97 13.11 -14.90 -11.43
CA GLN A 97 12.86 -14.99 -12.89
C GLN A 97 11.97 -13.85 -13.41
N GLU A 98 10.92 -13.48 -12.68
CA GLU A 98 10.03 -12.39 -13.08
C GLU A 98 10.72 -11.03 -12.98
N ILE A 99 11.61 -10.84 -12.02
CA ILE A 99 12.45 -9.64 -11.91
C ILE A 99 13.34 -9.51 -13.15
N VAL A 100 14.02 -10.59 -13.54
CA VAL A 100 14.89 -10.64 -14.73
C VAL A 100 14.07 -10.37 -16.01
N ASN A 101 12.92 -11.04 -16.17
CA ASN A 101 12.04 -10.86 -17.33
C ASN A 101 11.47 -9.44 -17.43
N ARG A 102 11.09 -8.83 -16.30
CA ARG A 102 10.55 -7.47 -16.25
C ARG A 102 11.65 -6.44 -16.52
N SER A 103 12.86 -6.70 -16.05
CA SER A 103 14.04 -5.86 -16.30
C SER A 103 14.44 -5.92 -17.77
N ALA A 104 14.49 -7.11 -18.37
CA ALA A 104 14.75 -7.30 -19.79
C ALA A 104 13.69 -6.60 -20.67
N LYS A 105 12.40 -6.74 -20.35
CA LYS A 105 11.32 -6.04 -21.05
C LYS A 105 11.46 -4.51 -21.00
N ARG A 106 11.92 -3.95 -19.88
CA ARG A 106 12.16 -2.49 -19.76
C ARG A 106 13.23 -1.98 -20.72
N VAL A 107 14.22 -2.79 -21.04
CA VAL A 107 15.31 -2.46 -21.97
C VAL A 107 15.07 -3.00 -23.39
N GLY A 108 13.85 -3.48 -23.69
CA GLY A 108 13.48 -4.01 -25.00
C GLY A 108 14.10 -5.37 -25.33
N LEU A 109 14.68 -6.06 -24.34
CA LEU A 109 15.27 -7.40 -24.50
C LEU A 109 14.24 -8.48 -24.15
N PHE A 110 14.19 -9.52 -24.95
CA PHE A 110 13.40 -10.71 -24.67
C PHE A 110 14.30 -11.75 -24.01
N VAL A 111 13.91 -12.29 -22.85
CA VAL A 111 14.67 -13.36 -22.18
C VAL A 111 14.32 -14.68 -22.85
N PRO A 112 15.29 -15.40 -23.45
CA PRO A 112 15.03 -16.71 -24.04
C PRO A 112 14.53 -17.72 -23.01
N GLU A 113 13.56 -18.56 -23.39
CA GLU A 113 12.96 -19.62 -22.55
C GLU A 113 13.96 -20.67 -22.04
N THR A 114 15.20 -20.69 -22.55
CA THR A 114 16.25 -21.63 -22.16
C THR A 114 16.66 -21.56 -20.68
N TYR A 115 16.21 -20.55 -19.92
CA TYR A 115 16.39 -20.47 -18.45
C TYR A 115 15.13 -20.86 -17.64
N ALA A 116 14.00 -21.15 -18.29
CA ALA A 116 12.76 -21.59 -17.66
C ALA A 116 12.75 -23.10 -17.36
N ASP A 117 13.58 -23.89 -18.07
CA ASP A 117 13.65 -25.33 -17.90
C ASP A 117 14.59 -25.74 -16.76
N LYS A 118 14.12 -25.54 -15.53
CA LYS A 118 14.41 -26.50 -14.47
C LYS A 118 13.05 -26.97 -14.01
N GLU A 119 12.66 -28.19 -14.42
CA GLU A 119 11.47 -28.86 -13.89
C GLU A 119 11.39 -28.57 -12.39
N ASP A 120 10.26 -28.03 -11.96
CA ASP A 120 10.00 -27.79 -10.55
C ASP A 120 10.40 -29.06 -9.79
N LYS A 121 11.35 -28.93 -8.86
CA LYS A 121 11.92 -30.08 -8.13
C LYS A 121 10.83 -30.97 -7.51
N ARG A 122 9.65 -30.42 -7.27
CA ARG A 122 8.42 -31.10 -6.83
C ARG A 122 7.89 -32.07 -7.89
N VAL A 123 7.73 -31.61 -9.14
CA VAL A 123 7.27 -32.43 -10.26
C VAL A 123 8.28 -33.54 -10.57
N ALA A 124 9.58 -33.24 -10.51
CA ALA A 124 10.63 -34.25 -10.67
C ALA A 124 10.63 -35.30 -9.54
N ALA A 125 10.41 -34.88 -8.29
CA ALA A 125 10.31 -35.78 -7.14
C ALA A 125 9.06 -36.67 -7.21
N GLU A 126 7.92 -36.15 -7.65
CA GLU A 126 6.69 -36.91 -7.82
C GLU A 126 6.81 -37.97 -8.91
N LYS A 127 7.41 -37.62 -10.06
CA LYS A 127 7.72 -38.58 -11.13
C LYS A 127 8.66 -39.69 -10.63
N TYR A 128 9.67 -39.33 -9.84
CA TYR A 128 10.60 -40.30 -9.27
C TYR A 128 9.93 -41.26 -8.28
N LEU A 129 9.07 -40.76 -7.39
CA LEU A 129 8.32 -41.58 -6.44
C LEU A 129 7.32 -42.50 -7.14
N ALA A 130 6.63 -42.01 -8.18
CA ALA A 130 5.74 -42.83 -9.00
C ALA A 130 6.50 -43.95 -9.74
N ALA A 131 7.66 -43.64 -10.33
CA ALA A 131 8.50 -44.62 -10.99
C ALA A 131 9.05 -45.67 -10.01
N LYS A 132 9.38 -45.28 -8.77
CA LYS A 132 9.83 -46.21 -7.73
C LYS A 132 8.72 -47.17 -7.31
N ARG A 133 7.49 -46.66 -7.11
CA ARG A 133 6.33 -47.50 -6.77
C ARG A 133 5.98 -48.49 -7.89
N ALA A 134 6.02 -48.05 -9.14
CA ALA A 134 5.77 -48.93 -10.29
C ALA A 134 6.80 -50.07 -10.39
N LYS A 135 8.08 -49.79 -10.08
CA LYS A 135 9.14 -50.82 -10.03
C LYS A 135 8.96 -51.79 -8.86
N GLU A 136 8.55 -51.30 -7.69
CA GLU A 136 8.27 -52.14 -6.53
C GLU A 136 7.03 -53.03 -6.75
N GLU A 137 6.00 -52.54 -7.45
CA GLU A 137 4.82 -53.32 -7.82
C GLU A 137 5.11 -54.37 -8.89
N ALA A 138 5.96 -54.05 -9.88
CA ALA A 138 6.44 -55.02 -10.86
C ALA A 138 7.26 -56.14 -10.17
N ALA A 139 8.18 -55.77 -9.28
CA ALA A 139 8.98 -56.73 -8.52
C ALA A 139 8.15 -57.64 -7.59
N LYS A 140 6.99 -57.17 -7.11
CA LYS A 140 6.04 -57.99 -6.34
C LYS A 140 5.20 -58.93 -7.20
N LYS A 141 4.95 -58.58 -8.47
CA LYS A 141 4.21 -59.45 -9.41
C LYS A 141 5.08 -60.57 -9.97
N ASP A 142 6.39 -60.36 -10.04
CA ASP A 142 7.36 -61.35 -10.52
C ASP A 142 7.90 -62.27 -9.40
N ALA A 143 7.45 -62.11 -8.15
CA ALA A 143 7.78 -63.03 -7.05
C ALA A 143 6.93 -64.30 -7.17
N PRO A 144 7.51 -65.49 -7.44
CA PRO A 144 6.74 -66.72 -7.53
C PRO A 144 6.11 -67.05 -6.18
N SER A 145 4.83 -67.43 -6.21
CA SER A 145 4.11 -67.98 -5.05
C SER A 145 4.87 -69.20 -4.53
N ALA A 146 5.37 -69.12 -3.30
CA ALA A 146 5.83 -70.27 -2.53
C ALA A 146 4.63 -71.12 -2.07
#